data_AF-A0A352IV43-F1
#
_entry.id   AF-A0A352IV43-F1
#
_cell.length_a   1.000
_cell.length_b   1.000
_cell.length_c   1.000
_cell.angle_alpha   90.00
_cell.angle_beta   90.00
_cell.angle_gamma   90.00
#
_symmetry.space_group_name_H-M   'P 1'
#
loop_
_entity.id
_entity.type
_entity.pdbx_description
1 polymer ?
#
loop_
_entity_poly.entity_id
_entity_poly.type
_entity_poly.pdbx_seq_one_letter_code
_entity_poly.pdbx_strand_id
1 'polypeptide(L)'
;MAEYTTSQTSGFAGAGPGTGAASHRARRFNAWTVSTLVIALLVAMPVLVILAHVFFPSGEVWQHLVSTVLGRYLSNTVVLSVSVAVGTTLIGTACAWLVVMCRFPGRRLFEWALLLPLAVPTYVIAYAYTDFLQFAGPLQSALRDWFGWEFGDYYFPDIRSLGGAALLITMVLYPYVYLLARASFMEQ
;
A
#
# COMPACT_ATOMS: atom_id res chain seq x y z
N MET A 1 -59.27 5.96 -16.90
CA MET A 1 -60.21 6.93 -17.49
C MET A 1 -61.12 7.37 -16.36
N ALA A 2 -61.32 8.68 -16.20
CA ALA A 2 -61.96 9.39 -15.07
C ALA A 2 -61.06 9.55 -13.82
N GLU A 3 -60.82 10.73 -13.24
CA GLU A 3 -61.29 12.09 -13.54
C GLU A 3 -60.24 13.10 -13.06
N TYR A 4 -59.95 14.07 -13.92
CA TYR A 4 -59.37 15.36 -13.60
C TYR A 4 -60.43 16.17 -12.86
N THR A 5 -60.17 16.70 -11.65
CA THR A 5 -60.83 17.94 -11.24
C THR A 5 -59.95 18.78 -10.33
N THR A 6 -59.47 19.84 -10.97
CA THR A 6 -58.98 21.11 -10.49
C THR A 6 -59.85 21.70 -9.38
N SER A 7 -59.25 22.18 -8.29
CA SER A 7 -59.77 23.34 -7.55
C SER A 7 -58.61 24.20 -7.06
N GLN A 8 -58.29 25.23 -7.86
CA GLN A 8 -57.65 26.45 -7.39
C GLN A 8 -58.76 27.39 -6.89
N THR A 9 -58.62 27.93 -5.68
CA THR A 9 -59.05 29.28 -5.26
C THR A 9 -58.12 29.65 -4.09
N SER A 10 -57.07 30.43 -4.35
CA SER A 10 -57.03 31.90 -4.27
C SER A 10 -57.04 32.45 -2.85
N GLY A 11 -55.89 32.98 -2.43
CA GLY A 11 -55.78 34.10 -1.50
C GLY A 11 -55.50 33.75 -0.04
N PHE A 12 -54.26 33.93 0.40
CA PHE A 12 -53.95 34.94 1.42
C PHE A 12 -52.43 35.15 1.46
N ALA A 13 -52.03 36.37 1.09
CA ALA A 13 -50.72 36.89 1.40
C ALA A 13 -50.58 36.97 2.93
N GLY A 14 -49.55 36.34 3.47
CA GLY A 14 -49.16 36.42 4.87
C GLY A 14 -47.65 36.28 4.96
N ALA A 15 -46.95 37.41 4.88
CA ALA A 15 -45.53 37.50 5.13
C ALA A 15 -45.25 37.17 6.61
N GLY A 16 -44.37 36.21 6.84
CA GLY A 16 -43.73 35.97 8.13
C GLY A 16 -42.44 35.19 7.91
N PRO A 17 -41.25 35.79 8.12
CA PRO A 17 -40.02 35.02 8.15
C PRO A 17 -40.03 34.22 9.47
N GLY A 18 -40.53 32.99 9.39
CA GLY A 18 -40.35 31.98 10.42
C GLY A 18 -38.87 31.68 10.56
N THR A 19 -38.23 32.39 11.48
CA THR A 19 -36.88 32.17 12.00
C THR A 19 -36.85 30.83 12.74
N GLY A 20 -36.85 29.75 11.97
CA GLY A 20 -36.64 28.39 12.45
C GLY A 20 -35.17 28.15 12.73
N ALA A 21 -34.74 28.58 13.92
CA ALA A 21 -33.57 28.16 14.68
C ALA A 21 -32.52 27.34 13.90
N ALA A 22 -31.43 28.01 13.51
CA ALA A 22 -30.18 27.34 13.23
C ALA A 22 -29.81 26.49 14.46
N SER A 23 -30.01 25.17 14.36
CA SER A 23 -29.59 24.25 15.40
C SER A 23 -28.06 24.29 15.44
N HIS A 24 -27.50 25.14 16.29
CA HIS A 24 -26.13 25.00 16.77
C HIS A 24 -26.02 23.59 17.32
N ARG A 25 -25.40 22.69 16.55
CA ARG A 25 -25.07 21.33 16.96
C ARG A 25 -24.05 21.45 18.09
N ALA A 26 -24.54 21.70 19.30
CA ALA A 26 -23.77 21.70 20.52
C ALA A 26 -23.08 20.33 20.58
N ARG A 27 -21.75 20.34 20.52
CA ARG A 27 -20.91 19.17 20.77
C ARG A 27 -21.23 18.68 22.17
N ARG A 28 -22.18 17.74 22.28
CA ARG A 28 -22.35 16.97 23.50
C ARG A 28 -21.08 16.15 23.64
N PHE A 29 -20.28 16.47 24.65
CA PHE A 29 -19.23 15.59 25.16
C PHE A 29 -19.92 14.29 25.61
N ASN A 30 -20.09 13.38 24.66
CA ASN A 30 -20.67 12.07 24.88
C ASN A 30 -19.57 11.17 25.44
N ALA A 31 -19.89 10.28 26.38
CA ALA A 31 -18.95 9.30 26.93
C ALA A 31 -18.26 8.49 25.82
N TRP A 32 -18.95 8.29 24.69
CA TRP A 32 -18.40 7.72 23.47
C TRP A 32 -17.27 8.54 22.86
N THR A 33 -17.42 9.86 22.75
CA THR A 33 -16.37 10.74 22.21
C THR A 33 -15.14 10.77 23.12
N VAL A 34 -15.35 10.72 24.43
CA VAL A 34 -14.25 10.62 25.40
C VAL A 34 -13.54 9.27 25.28
N SER A 35 -14.29 8.18 25.16
CA SER A 35 -13.72 6.83 25.00
C SER A 35 -12.93 6.70 23.69
N THR A 36 -13.43 7.22 22.58
CA THR A 36 -12.69 7.23 21.31
C THR A 36 -11.44 8.09 21.40
N LEU A 37 -11.48 9.23 22.10
CA LEU A 37 -10.31 10.07 22.33
C LEU A 37 -9.26 9.38 23.20
N VAL A 38 -9.65 8.69 24.26
CA VAL A 38 -8.72 7.94 25.12
C VAL A 38 -8.04 6.83 24.33
N ILE A 39 -8.79 6.04 23.56
CA ILE A 39 -8.23 4.99 22.71
C ILE A 39 -7.28 5.59 21.66
N ALA A 40 -7.70 6.66 20.98
CA ALA A 40 -6.87 7.36 20.01
C ALA A 40 -5.57 7.88 20.64
N LEU A 41 -5.64 8.44 21.86
CA LEU A 41 -4.48 8.94 22.57
C LEU A 41 -3.54 7.82 23.01
N LEU A 42 -4.07 6.69 23.49
CA LEU A 42 -3.27 5.52 23.85
C LEU A 42 -2.53 4.95 22.63
N VAL A 43 -3.20 4.85 21.48
CA VAL A 43 -2.58 4.39 20.23
C VAL A 43 -1.58 5.41 19.68
N ALA A 44 -1.87 6.71 19.80
CA ALA A 44 -0.98 7.78 19.36
C ALA A 44 0.20 8.03 20.32
N MET A 45 0.10 7.59 21.59
CA MET A 45 1.08 7.84 22.64
C MET A 45 2.53 7.59 22.21
N PRO A 46 2.92 6.42 21.67
CA PRO A 46 4.31 6.19 21.27
C PRO A 46 4.81 7.18 20.21
N VAL A 47 3.95 7.56 19.26
CA VAL A 47 4.29 8.55 18.22
C VAL A 47 4.44 9.94 18.82
N LEU A 48 3.53 10.33 19.72
CA LEU A 48 3.58 11.61 20.43
C LEU A 48 4.83 11.71 21.31
N VAL A 49 5.22 10.62 21.98
CA VAL A 49 6.46 10.53 22.76
C VAL A 49 7.66 10.75 21.85
N ILE A 50 7.76 10.07 20.70
CA ILE A 50 8.86 10.25 19.74
C ILE A 50 8.91 11.70 19.22
N LEU A 51 7.76 12.29 18.88
CA LEU A 51 7.68 13.68 18.45
C LEU A 51 8.12 14.66 19.55
N ALA A 52 7.74 14.41 20.80
CA ALA A 52 8.18 15.21 21.93
C ALA A 52 9.70 15.15 22.13
N HIS A 53 10.34 14.01 21.84
CA HIS A 53 11.79 13.84 21.94
C HIS A 53 12.57 14.73 20.96
N VAL A 54 11.96 15.24 19.89
CA VAL A 54 12.59 16.20 18.96
C VAL A 54 12.98 17.51 19.66
N PHE A 55 12.29 17.88 20.74
CA PHE A 55 12.56 19.11 21.49
C PHE A 55 13.59 18.96 22.61
N PHE A 56 14.10 17.74 22.86
CA PHE A 56 15.12 17.49 23.89
C PHE A 56 16.54 17.55 23.30
N PRO A 57 17.53 18.16 23.99
CA PRO A 57 18.88 18.29 23.45
C PRO A 57 19.62 16.94 23.46
N SER A 58 19.81 16.33 22.29
CA SER A 58 20.60 15.10 22.08
C SER A 58 21.70 15.31 21.02
N GLY A 59 22.33 16.49 21.04
CA GLY A 59 23.10 17.07 19.94
C GLY A 59 24.16 16.19 19.30
N GLU A 60 24.98 15.46 20.08
CA GLU A 60 26.05 14.61 19.53
C GLU A 60 25.50 13.42 18.73
N VAL A 61 24.45 12.76 19.23
CA VAL A 61 23.81 11.63 18.54
C VAL A 61 23.10 12.10 17.27
N TRP A 62 22.40 13.24 17.34
CA TRP A 62 21.68 13.79 16.18
C TRP A 62 22.64 14.21 15.06
N GLN A 63 23.72 14.91 15.40
CA GLN A 63 24.75 15.30 14.43
C GLN A 63 25.45 14.08 13.80
N HIS A 64 25.71 13.04 14.58
CA HIS A 64 26.26 11.80 14.06
C HIS A 64 25.30 11.11 13.10
N LEU A 65 24.01 11.01 13.43
CA LEU A 65 23.00 10.38 12.57
C LEU A 65 22.81 11.14 11.23
N VAL A 66 22.71 12.47 11.29
CA VAL A 66 22.55 13.32 10.10
C VAL A 66 23.75 13.21 9.18
N SER A 67 24.97 13.23 9.73
CA SER A 67 26.20 13.22 8.93
C SER A 67 26.54 11.85 8.34
N THR A 68 26.10 10.74 8.95
CA THR A 68 26.53 9.39 8.54
C THR A 68 25.46 8.60 7.80
N VAL A 69 24.26 8.48 8.38
CA VAL A 69 23.26 7.48 7.93
C VAL A 69 22.02 8.10 7.30
N LEU A 70 21.61 9.29 7.74
CA LEU A 70 20.34 9.88 7.35
C LEU A 70 20.23 10.09 5.84
N GLY A 71 21.26 10.69 5.23
CA GLY A 71 21.29 10.91 3.77
C GLY A 71 21.16 9.61 2.98
N ARG A 72 21.84 8.54 3.43
CA ARG A 72 21.80 7.22 2.79
C ARG A 72 20.43 6.56 2.96
N TYR A 73 19.78 6.70 4.11
CA TYR A 73 18.45 6.15 4.32
C TYR A 73 17.39 6.88 3.50
N LEU A 74 17.46 8.22 3.43
CA LEU A 74 16.55 8.98 2.57
C LEU A 74 16.72 8.60 1.10
N SER A 75 17.96 8.61 0.59
CA SER A 75 18.19 8.29 -0.82
C SER A 75 17.76 6.87 -1.16
N ASN A 76 18.11 5.89 -0.32
CA ASN A 76 17.68 4.50 -0.53
C ASN A 76 16.16 4.37 -0.49
N THR A 77 15.48 5.03 0.44
CA THR A 77 14.01 4.98 0.55
C THR A 77 13.34 5.58 -0.67
N VAL A 78 13.82 6.74 -1.16
CA VAL A 78 13.27 7.38 -2.35
C VAL A 78 13.47 6.50 -3.58
N VAL A 79 14.70 6.03 -3.81
CA VAL A 79 15.00 5.15 -4.96
C VAL A 79 14.16 3.88 -4.89
N LEU A 80 14.15 3.20 -3.74
CA LEU A 80 13.37 1.99 -3.54
C LEU A 80 11.88 2.22 -3.80
N SER A 81 11.30 3.28 -3.24
CA SER A 81 9.87 3.59 -3.37
C SER A 81 9.48 3.89 -4.82
N VAL A 82 10.30 4.68 -5.54
CA VAL A 82 10.07 5.01 -6.95
C VAL A 82 10.21 3.77 -7.81
N SER A 83 11.28 2.99 -7.64
CA SER A 83 11.50 1.75 -8.39
C SER A 83 10.36 0.75 -8.18
N VAL A 84 9.90 0.58 -6.94
CA VAL A 84 8.75 -0.28 -6.63
C VAL A 84 7.48 0.26 -7.26
N ALA A 85 7.15 1.54 -7.09
CA ALA A 85 5.93 2.12 -7.64
C ALA A 85 5.85 1.96 -9.17
N VAL A 86 6.97 2.21 -9.87
CA VAL A 86 7.06 2.00 -11.32
C VAL A 86 6.91 0.52 -11.65
N GLY A 87 7.68 -0.35 -10.98
CA GLY A 87 7.67 -1.79 -11.24
C GLY A 87 6.29 -2.42 -11.02
N THR A 88 5.63 -2.14 -9.90
CA THR A 88 4.30 -2.67 -9.57
C THR A 88 3.25 -2.16 -10.53
N THR A 89 3.34 -0.89 -10.93
CA THR A 89 2.41 -0.29 -11.88
C THR A 89 2.52 -0.95 -13.24
N LEU A 90 3.75 -1.08 -13.76
CA LEU A 90 4.00 -1.70 -15.06
C LEU A 90 3.56 -3.16 -15.09
N ILE A 91 4.02 -3.97 -14.14
CA ILE A 91 3.72 -5.40 -14.11
C ILE A 91 2.23 -5.63 -13.84
N GLY A 92 1.66 -4.97 -12.82
CA GLY A 92 0.26 -5.15 -12.45
C GLY A 92 -0.71 -4.75 -13.57
N THR A 93 -0.45 -3.59 -14.20
CA THR A 93 -1.29 -3.11 -15.32
C THR A 93 -1.13 -3.97 -16.56
N ALA A 94 0.09 -4.39 -16.91
CA ALA A 94 0.32 -5.27 -18.06
C ALA A 94 -0.36 -6.63 -17.87
N CYS A 95 -0.23 -7.24 -16.69
CA CYS A 95 -0.91 -8.48 -16.35
C CYS A 95 -2.44 -8.33 -16.40
N ALA A 96 -2.98 -7.23 -15.87
CA ALA A 96 -4.42 -6.96 -15.91
C ALA A 96 -4.92 -6.80 -17.35
N TRP A 97 -4.20 -6.04 -18.17
CA TRP A 97 -4.53 -5.83 -19.57
C TRP A 97 -4.51 -7.14 -20.36
N LEU A 98 -3.45 -7.94 -20.22
CA LEU A 98 -3.33 -9.25 -20.88
C LEU A 98 -4.49 -10.17 -20.50
N VAL A 99 -4.80 -10.25 -19.22
CA VAL A 99 -5.84 -11.13 -18.73
C VAL A 99 -7.22 -10.67 -19.17
N VAL A 100 -7.52 -9.36 -19.16
CA VAL A 100 -8.85 -8.85 -19.54
C VAL A 100 -9.04 -8.85 -21.05
N MET A 101 -8.07 -8.29 -21.79
CA MET A 101 -8.20 -7.95 -23.20
C MET A 101 -7.80 -9.10 -24.14
N CYS A 102 -6.88 -9.98 -23.74
CA CYS A 102 -6.43 -11.09 -24.58
C CYS A 102 -7.21 -12.38 -24.29
N ARG A 103 -7.33 -13.23 -25.32
CA ARG A 103 -7.90 -14.59 -25.23
C ARG A 103 -6.80 -15.61 -25.44
N PHE A 104 -6.42 -16.33 -24.39
CA PHE A 104 -5.39 -17.38 -24.44
C PHE A 104 -5.81 -18.59 -23.58
N PRO A 105 -5.34 -19.81 -23.92
CA PRO A 105 -5.64 -21.00 -23.13
C PRO A 105 -5.04 -20.84 -21.71
N GLY A 106 -5.84 -21.11 -20.68
CA GLY A 106 -5.40 -21.00 -19.28
C GLY A 106 -5.62 -19.63 -18.63
N ARG A 107 -6.27 -18.66 -19.29
CA ARG A 107 -6.61 -17.33 -18.71
C ARG A 107 -7.23 -17.41 -17.31
N ARG A 108 -8.18 -18.32 -17.07
CA ARG A 108 -8.84 -18.50 -15.76
C ARG A 108 -7.86 -18.89 -14.65
N LEU A 109 -6.81 -19.64 -14.97
CA LEU A 109 -5.77 -19.99 -14.01
C LEU A 109 -4.95 -18.75 -13.65
N PHE A 110 -4.52 -17.97 -14.64
CA PHE A 110 -3.77 -16.73 -14.42
C PHE A 110 -4.59 -15.68 -13.65
N GLU A 111 -5.90 -15.59 -13.89
CA GLU A 111 -6.79 -14.67 -13.14
C GLU A 111 -6.68 -14.83 -11.63
N TRP A 112 -6.57 -16.07 -11.15
CA TRP A 112 -6.45 -16.35 -9.72
C TRP A 112 -4.98 -16.49 -9.26
N ALA A 113 -4.12 -17.08 -10.09
CA ALA A 113 -2.71 -17.30 -9.75
C ALA A 113 -1.94 -15.98 -9.54
N LEU A 114 -2.27 -14.93 -10.28
CA LEU A 114 -1.67 -13.60 -10.10
C LEU A 114 -2.03 -12.95 -8.75
N LEU A 115 -3.03 -13.46 -8.05
CA LEU A 115 -3.42 -13.02 -6.71
C LEU A 115 -2.76 -13.83 -5.60
N LEU A 116 -2.19 -14.99 -5.90
CA LEU A 116 -1.56 -15.88 -4.93
C LEU A 116 -0.49 -15.22 -4.05
N PRO A 117 0.36 -14.28 -4.55
CA PRO A 117 1.35 -13.65 -3.69
C PRO A 117 0.74 -12.90 -2.49
N LEU A 118 -0.53 -12.49 -2.57
CA LEU A 118 -1.24 -11.84 -1.45
C LEU A 118 -1.59 -12.80 -0.30
N ALA A 119 -1.63 -14.12 -0.56
CA ALA A 119 -1.99 -15.11 0.45
C ALA A 119 -0.87 -15.35 1.47
N VAL A 120 0.37 -15.02 1.12
CA VAL A 120 1.54 -15.27 1.97
C VAL A 120 1.96 -13.94 2.62
N PRO A 121 2.22 -13.93 3.94
CA PRO A 121 2.73 -12.73 4.59
C PRO A 121 4.05 -12.27 3.96
N THR A 122 4.19 -10.96 3.73
CA THR A 122 5.37 -10.38 3.07
C THR A 122 6.69 -10.81 3.71
N TYR A 123 6.73 -10.90 5.04
CA TYR A 123 7.95 -11.31 5.75
C TYR A 123 8.35 -12.76 5.42
N VAL A 124 7.38 -13.66 5.25
CA VAL A 124 7.63 -15.07 4.91
C VAL A 124 8.21 -15.17 3.50
N ILE A 125 7.63 -14.43 2.55
CA ILE A 125 8.16 -14.37 1.17
C ILE A 125 9.61 -13.85 1.18
N ALA A 126 9.91 -12.82 1.96
CA ALA A 126 11.26 -12.25 2.04
C ALA A 126 12.29 -13.27 2.55
N TYR A 127 11.96 -14.03 3.60
CA TYR A 127 12.85 -15.09 4.09
C TYR A 127 12.97 -16.23 3.09
N ALA A 128 11.85 -16.72 2.53
CA ALA A 128 11.89 -17.79 1.54
C ALA A 128 12.74 -17.41 0.32
N TYR A 129 12.61 -16.18 -0.18
CA TYR A 129 13.40 -15.67 -1.30
C TYR A 129 14.88 -15.55 -0.96
N THR A 130 15.19 -15.01 0.23
CA THR A 130 16.58 -14.91 0.69
C THR A 130 17.20 -16.28 0.86
N ASP A 131 16.48 -17.22 1.48
CA ASP A 131 16.97 -18.57 1.73
C ASP A 131 17.14 -19.39 0.45
N PHE A 132 16.26 -19.16 -0.52
CA PHE A 132 16.32 -19.83 -1.81
C PHE A 132 17.52 -19.38 -2.64
N LEU A 133 17.78 -18.07 -2.64
CA LEU A 133 18.76 -17.44 -3.53
C LEU A 133 20.12 -17.23 -2.89
N GLN A 134 20.27 -17.27 -1.56
CA GLN A 134 21.56 -17.06 -0.92
C GLN A 134 22.63 -18.05 -1.41
N PHE A 135 23.90 -17.78 -1.11
CA PHE A 135 25.00 -18.61 -1.58
C PHE A 135 24.88 -20.10 -1.21
N ALA A 136 24.45 -20.39 0.01
CA ALA A 136 24.17 -21.75 0.48
C ALA A 136 22.76 -22.25 0.13
N GLY A 137 21.99 -21.44 -0.61
CA GLY A 137 20.61 -21.71 -0.96
C GLY A 137 20.48 -22.82 -2.00
N PRO A 138 19.28 -23.44 -2.11
CA PRO A 138 19.00 -24.49 -3.08
C PRO A 138 19.32 -24.10 -4.52
N LEU A 139 18.99 -22.87 -4.95
CA LEU A 139 19.21 -22.47 -6.34
C LEU A 139 20.70 -22.42 -6.69
N GLN A 140 21.48 -21.69 -5.89
CA GLN A 140 22.91 -21.53 -6.12
C GLN A 140 23.67 -22.84 -5.97
N SER A 141 23.26 -23.70 -5.03
CA SER A 141 23.88 -25.03 -4.86
C SER A 141 23.58 -25.95 -6.04
N ALA A 142 22.34 -26.02 -6.51
CA ALA A 142 21.98 -26.82 -7.67
C ALA A 142 22.72 -26.35 -8.95
N LEU A 143 22.89 -25.04 -9.14
CA LEU A 143 23.68 -24.50 -10.25
C LEU A 143 25.15 -24.95 -10.17
N ARG A 144 25.76 -24.88 -8.98
CA ARG A 144 27.14 -25.37 -8.78
C ARG A 144 27.26 -26.86 -9.07
N ASP A 145 26.31 -27.66 -8.59
CA ASP A 145 26.33 -29.10 -8.79
C ASP A 145 26.16 -29.49 -10.26
N TRP A 146 25.30 -28.77 -11.02
CA TRP A 146 25.07 -29.05 -12.43
C TRP A 146 26.20 -28.58 -13.36
N PHE A 147 26.81 -27.43 -13.06
CA PHE A 147 27.86 -26.86 -13.90
C PHE A 147 29.28 -27.18 -13.40
N GLY A 148 29.41 -27.79 -12.22
CA GLY A 148 30.70 -28.04 -11.57
C GLY A 148 31.39 -26.74 -11.12
N TRP A 149 30.64 -25.67 -10.87
CA TRP A 149 31.20 -24.37 -10.51
C TRP A 149 31.67 -24.34 -9.06
N GLU A 150 32.87 -23.81 -8.85
CA GLU A 150 33.43 -23.53 -7.53
C GLU A 150 33.15 -22.08 -7.10
N PHE A 151 33.60 -21.74 -5.89
CA PHE A 151 33.48 -20.38 -5.38
C PHE A 151 34.28 -19.39 -6.24
N GLY A 152 33.57 -18.45 -6.88
CA GLY A 152 34.18 -17.40 -7.71
C GLY A 152 34.03 -17.61 -9.22
N ASP A 153 33.57 -18.77 -9.67
CA ASP A 153 33.40 -19.08 -11.10
C ASP A 153 32.21 -18.38 -11.75
N TYR A 154 31.26 -17.90 -10.92
CA TYR A 154 30.10 -17.15 -11.39
C TYR A 154 29.78 -15.98 -10.47
N TYR A 155 29.23 -14.93 -11.06
CA TYR A 155 28.70 -13.78 -10.33
C TYR A 155 27.21 -13.98 -10.08
N PHE A 156 26.80 -13.89 -8.82
CA PHE A 156 25.39 -13.84 -8.43
C PHE A 156 25.09 -12.49 -7.76
N PRO A 157 24.04 -11.77 -8.18
CA PRO A 157 23.69 -10.49 -7.58
C PRO A 157 23.31 -10.66 -6.10
N ASP A 158 23.76 -9.73 -5.25
CA ASP A 158 23.41 -9.75 -3.83
C ASP A 158 21.90 -9.53 -3.65
N ILE A 159 21.25 -10.49 -3.02
CA ILE A 159 19.81 -10.49 -2.75
C ILE A 159 19.46 -9.45 -1.68
N ARG A 160 20.37 -9.19 -0.74
CA ARG A 160 20.22 -8.17 0.31
C ARG A 160 20.72 -6.81 -0.16
N SER A 161 20.42 -6.47 -1.41
CA SER A 161 20.72 -5.19 -2.05
C SER A 161 19.46 -4.36 -2.26
N LEU A 162 19.63 -3.07 -2.59
CA LEU A 162 18.53 -2.18 -2.93
C LEU A 162 17.73 -2.70 -4.14
N GLY A 163 18.44 -3.20 -5.17
CA GLY A 163 17.80 -3.76 -6.37
C GLY A 163 17.04 -5.05 -6.06
N GLY A 164 17.63 -5.96 -5.28
CA GLY A 164 16.97 -7.18 -4.83
C GLY A 164 15.70 -6.89 -4.02
N ALA A 165 15.78 -5.93 -3.09
CA ALA A 165 14.62 -5.47 -2.32
C ALA A 165 13.54 -4.84 -3.21
N ALA A 166 13.91 -4.00 -4.18
CA ALA A 166 12.96 -3.39 -5.11
C ALA A 166 12.21 -4.46 -5.92
N LEU A 167 12.93 -5.46 -6.42
CA LEU A 167 12.37 -6.55 -7.21
C LEU A 167 11.41 -7.43 -6.39
N LEU A 168 11.84 -7.82 -5.18
CA LEU A 168 11.03 -8.61 -4.27
C LEU A 168 9.75 -7.87 -3.88
N ILE A 169 9.86 -6.63 -3.42
CA ILE A 169 8.69 -5.83 -3.04
C ILE A 169 7.77 -5.63 -4.24
N THR A 170 8.32 -5.40 -5.44
CA THR A 170 7.52 -5.33 -6.67
C THR A 170 6.73 -6.61 -6.90
N MET A 171 7.36 -7.78 -6.77
CA MET A 171 6.71 -9.08 -6.92
C MET A 171 5.63 -9.35 -5.87
N VAL A 172 5.79 -8.80 -4.67
CA VAL A 172 4.78 -8.93 -3.61
C VAL A 172 3.61 -7.94 -3.80
N LEU A 173 3.90 -6.73 -4.30
CA LEU A 173 2.92 -5.64 -4.35
C LEU A 173 2.20 -5.50 -5.69
N TYR A 174 2.71 -6.04 -6.80
CA TYR A 174 2.01 -5.98 -8.10
C TYR A 174 0.56 -6.49 -8.08
N PRO A 175 0.16 -7.49 -7.26
CA PRO A 175 -1.22 -7.99 -7.27
C PRO A 175 -2.23 -6.93 -6.83
N TYR A 176 -1.85 -5.98 -5.98
CA TYR A 176 -2.72 -4.87 -5.58
C TYR A 176 -3.05 -3.96 -6.78
N VAL A 177 -2.05 -3.63 -7.59
CA VAL A 177 -2.26 -2.86 -8.83
C VAL A 177 -3.05 -3.68 -9.84
N TYR A 178 -2.71 -4.96 -10.01
CA TYR A 178 -3.41 -5.88 -10.90
C TYR A 178 -4.92 -5.91 -10.59
N LEU A 179 -5.30 -6.01 -9.32
CA LEU A 179 -6.71 -6.01 -8.90
C LEU A 179 -7.44 -4.72 -9.30
N LEU A 180 -6.85 -3.56 -9.01
CA LEU A 180 -7.42 -2.26 -9.37
C LEU A 180 -7.54 -2.08 -10.89
N ALA A 181 -6.45 -2.37 -11.62
CA ALA A 181 -6.41 -2.21 -13.07
C ALA A 181 -7.39 -3.17 -13.76
N ARG A 182 -7.45 -4.43 -13.31
CA ARG A 182 -8.39 -5.43 -13.85
C ARG A 182 -9.84 -5.02 -13.65
N ALA A 183 -10.20 -4.51 -12.47
CA ALA A 183 -11.54 -4.01 -12.22
C ALA A 183 -11.90 -2.88 -13.19
N SER A 184 -11.00 -1.90 -13.35
CA SER A 184 -11.21 -0.80 -14.30
C SER A 184 -11.32 -1.26 -15.75
N PHE A 185 -10.50 -2.20 -16.22
CA PHE A 185 -10.58 -2.71 -17.59
C PHE A 185 -11.83 -3.56 -17.85
N MET A 186 -12.43 -4.15 -16.82
CA MET A 186 -13.69 -4.90 -16.96
C MET A 186 -14.93 -4.00 -17.01
N GLU A 187 -14.84 -2.75 -16.52
CA GLU A 187 -15.92 -1.76 -16.57
C GLU A 187 -15.99 -1.01 -17.91
N GLN A 188 -14.94 -1.11 -18.73
CA GLN A 188 -14.85 -0.53 -20.08
C GLN A 188 -15.50 -1.43 -21.12
#